data_AF-A0A2V7EQG8-F1
#
_entry.id   AF-A0A2V7EQG8-F1
#
_cell.length_a   1.000
_cell.length_b   1.000
_cell.length_c   1.000
_cell.angle_alpha   90.00
_cell.angle_beta   90.00
_cell.angle_gamma   90.00
#
_symmetry.space_group_name_H-M   'P 1'
#
loop_
_entity.id
_entity.type
_entity.pdbx_description
1 polymer ?
#
loop_
_entity_poly.entity_id
_entity_poly.type
_entity_poly.pdbx_seq_one_letter_code
_entity_poly.pdbx_strand_id
1 'polypeptide(L)'
;MARPRRHATRADRRARAPRGSRGGAARARARELPPGRARRRRGRRVGRGRRPGPRAGLPSLRRRPSLAPRHRAAVSPPGGPRIYVSAGEPSGDAHAAAVVTALRQRVPGATFEAFGGPALEAAGATVLDRMERMSVVGFVEALWKLPPHFRLLGRVRAAFRAKRYDLVVLVDYPGYHLRAAAAAAAAGIPVLYYIAPQMWAWGPGRVRKLAAVKRLAVILPFEEQFFRERGVAATFVGHPLRDRPPLPPRAETRTALGLDPSRPVLGLFPGSRRQEVVRLWPVFRDAAERVLAERPDAQVVVAAPPGGGGAGGRYDGPGAIRIHTGDAFAVFAAADAALCKSGTTTLEAALADLPMVIAYRLNPVSFAIAIRLLRVPHVGLVNLIAGREVAPEFLQAAATPQSLAAAVLPLLERESGAARRQREGLALVRDRLGPPGAADRVARLAVELLG
;
A
#
# COMPACT_ATOMS: atom_id res chain seq x y z
N MET A 1 52.67 -66.29 12.51
CA MET A 1 51.70 -67.13 11.78
C MET A 1 50.40 -66.34 11.61
N ALA A 2 49.69 -66.26 10.51
CA ALA A 2 50.01 -66.32 9.08
C ALA A 2 48.94 -65.45 8.39
N ARG A 3 49.35 -64.81 7.30
CA ARG A 3 48.54 -63.99 6.39
C ARG A 3 47.64 -64.87 5.48
N PRO A 4 46.79 -64.29 4.60
CA PRO A 4 45.46 -64.77 4.24
C PRO A 4 45.42 -65.57 2.93
N ARG A 5 44.26 -66.16 2.59
CA ARG A 5 43.98 -66.67 1.24
C ARG A 5 42.99 -65.79 0.49
N ARG A 6 43.48 -65.30 -0.65
CA ARG A 6 42.72 -64.79 -1.79
C ARG A 6 42.06 -65.97 -2.51
N HIS A 7 40.87 -65.77 -3.06
CA HIS A 7 40.51 -66.36 -4.35
C HIS A 7 39.81 -65.30 -5.20
N ALA A 8 40.39 -65.10 -6.37
CA ALA A 8 39.80 -64.38 -7.48
C ALA A 8 39.15 -65.39 -8.44
N THR A 9 38.01 -65.04 -9.00
CA THR A 9 37.60 -65.50 -10.33
C THR A 9 36.84 -64.39 -11.04
N ARG A 10 37.17 -64.25 -12.32
CA ARG A 10 36.83 -63.20 -13.27
C ARG A 10 35.81 -63.77 -14.27
N ALA A 11 35.16 -62.87 -15.02
CA ALA A 11 34.48 -63.07 -16.33
C ALA A 11 33.02 -63.60 -16.29
N ASP A 12 32.06 -63.15 -17.12
CA ASP A 12 31.94 -62.06 -18.10
C ASP A 12 30.45 -61.98 -18.54
N ARG A 13 30.07 -60.85 -19.16
CA ARG A 13 28.97 -60.62 -20.12
C ARG A 13 27.47 -60.54 -19.71
N ARG A 14 26.97 -59.32 -19.96
CA ARG A 14 25.74 -58.92 -20.71
C ARG A 14 24.38 -59.19 -20.05
N ALA A 15 23.68 -58.11 -19.65
CA ALA A 15 22.67 -57.42 -20.47
C ALA A 15 21.66 -56.61 -19.61
N ARG A 16 21.17 -55.51 -20.20
CA ARG A 16 19.95 -54.73 -19.89
C ARG A 16 20.04 -53.68 -18.77
N ALA A 17 20.23 -52.44 -19.22
CA ALA A 17 19.79 -51.23 -18.52
C ALA A 17 18.26 -51.06 -18.62
N PRO A 18 17.58 -50.60 -17.56
CA PRO A 18 16.30 -49.92 -17.70
C PRO A 18 16.49 -48.40 -17.76
N ARG A 19 15.83 -47.81 -18.74
CA ARG A 19 15.62 -46.36 -18.93
C ARG A 19 14.62 -45.84 -17.89
N GLY A 20 14.78 -44.56 -17.51
CA GLY A 20 13.77 -43.73 -16.83
C GLY A 20 14.13 -43.49 -15.36
N SER A 21 14.10 -42.28 -14.80
CA SER A 21 13.38 -41.07 -15.17
C SER A 21 14.23 -39.84 -14.82
N ARG A 22 14.31 -38.89 -15.77
CA ARG A 22 14.83 -37.55 -15.50
C ARG A 22 13.79 -36.83 -14.63
N GLY A 23 14.09 -36.66 -13.34
CA GLY A 23 13.34 -35.79 -12.44
C GLY A 23 13.49 -34.34 -12.89
N GLY A 24 12.56 -33.87 -13.71
CA GLY A 24 12.46 -32.47 -14.10
C GLY A 24 12.08 -31.63 -12.90
N ALA A 25 13.00 -30.76 -12.46
CA ALA A 25 12.68 -29.67 -11.57
C ALA A 25 11.62 -28.79 -12.23
N ALA A 26 10.37 -28.92 -11.78
CA ALA A 26 9.27 -28.08 -12.20
C ALA A 26 9.50 -26.66 -11.69
N ARG A 27 10.13 -25.82 -12.53
CA ARG A 27 10.08 -24.37 -12.39
C ARG A 27 8.61 -23.95 -12.50
N ALA A 28 7.95 -23.75 -11.36
CA ALA A 28 6.66 -23.09 -11.28
C ALA A 28 6.83 -21.65 -11.77
N ARG A 29 6.60 -21.41 -13.07
CA ARG A 29 6.59 -20.06 -13.63
C ARG A 29 5.37 -19.33 -13.07
N ALA A 30 5.60 -18.26 -12.33
CA ALA A 30 4.60 -17.22 -12.11
C ALA A 30 4.08 -16.79 -13.49
N ARG A 31 2.76 -16.88 -13.69
CA ARG A 31 2.14 -16.43 -14.94
C ARG A 31 2.28 -14.91 -15.02
N GLU A 32 3.19 -14.44 -15.87
CA GLU A 32 3.21 -13.06 -16.34
C GLU A 32 1.82 -12.68 -16.84
N LEU A 33 1.30 -11.54 -16.38
CA LEU A 33 0.06 -10.97 -16.89
C LEU A 33 0.22 -10.70 -18.40
N PRO A 34 -0.75 -11.07 -19.25
CA PRO A 34 -0.62 -10.90 -20.68
C PRO A 34 -0.49 -9.41 -21.05
N PRO A 35 0.43 -9.02 -21.96
CA PRO A 35 0.62 -7.63 -22.33
C PRO A 35 -0.62 -7.07 -23.03
N GLY A 36 -1.12 -5.93 -22.52
CA GLY A 36 -2.24 -5.20 -23.10
C GLY A 36 -1.89 -4.68 -24.50
N ARG A 37 -2.69 -5.05 -25.51
CA ARG A 37 -2.54 -4.63 -26.91
C ARG A 37 -2.60 -3.10 -27.05
N ALA A 38 -1.48 -2.46 -27.35
CA ALA A 38 -1.43 -1.07 -27.79
C ALA A 38 -1.85 -0.98 -29.28
N ARG A 39 -3.02 -0.38 -29.55
CA ARG A 39 -3.42 -0.02 -30.92
C ARG A 39 -2.55 1.13 -31.44
N ARG A 40 -1.60 0.84 -32.32
CA ARG A 40 -0.87 1.81 -33.15
C ARG A 40 -1.85 2.49 -34.12
N ARG A 41 -2.09 3.80 -33.97
CA ARG A 41 -2.67 4.63 -35.03
C ARG A 41 -1.55 5.04 -36.00
N ARG A 42 -1.66 4.59 -37.25
CA ARG A 42 -0.81 5.02 -38.37
C ARG A 42 -1.11 6.48 -38.73
N GLY A 43 -0.04 7.25 -38.95
CA GLY A 43 -0.12 8.61 -39.47
C GLY A 43 -0.41 8.63 -40.97
N ARG A 44 -0.99 9.74 -41.43
CA ARG A 44 -0.95 10.18 -42.83
C ARG A 44 -0.39 11.61 -42.86
N ARG A 45 0.71 11.76 -43.60
CA ARG A 45 1.31 13.03 -44.04
C ARG A 45 0.71 13.41 -45.39
N VAL A 46 0.42 14.70 -45.57
CA VAL A 46 0.45 15.50 -46.81
C VAL A 46 0.76 16.93 -46.31
N GLY A 47 1.77 17.72 -46.71
CA GLY A 47 2.45 17.93 -47.99
C GLY A 47 2.05 19.30 -48.57
N ARG A 48 2.58 20.43 -48.03
CA ARG A 48 3.51 21.42 -48.66
C ARG A 48 2.96 22.39 -49.74
N GLY A 49 3.26 23.70 -49.57
CA GLY A 49 3.42 24.72 -50.63
C GLY A 49 3.14 26.17 -50.16
N ARG A 50 4.15 27.00 -49.81
CA ARG A 50 4.77 28.15 -50.56
C ARG A 50 3.82 29.36 -50.76
N ARG A 51 4.16 30.67 -50.66
CA ARG A 51 5.34 31.54 -50.35
C ARG A 51 4.80 33.02 -50.20
N PRO A 52 5.60 34.09 -49.94
CA PRO A 52 5.19 35.29 -49.17
C PRO A 52 5.18 36.67 -49.90
N GLY A 53 4.63 37.69 -49.21
CA GLY A 53 4.93 39.15 -49.32
C GLY A 53 3.73 40.06 -49.71
N PRO A 54 3.75 41.41 -49.52
CA PRO A 54 4.55 42.27 -48.63
C PRO A 54 3.68 43.25 -47.75
N ARG A 55 4.39 44.09 -46.98
CA ARG A 55 3.96 45.08 -45.95
C ARG A 55 3.04 46.21 -46.45
N ALA A 56 2.19 46.76 -45.56
CA ALA A 56 2.16 48.18 -45.14
C ALA A 56 0.94 48.50 -44.23
N GLY A 57 1.12 49.45 -43.30
CA GLY A 57 0.04 50.29 -42.75
C GLY A 57 -0.33 50.09 -41.28
N LEU A 58 0.32 50.84 -40.39
CA LEU A 58 -0.18 51.16 -39.04
C LEU A 58 -1.43 52.08 -39.16
N PRO A 59 -2.34 52.07 -38.16
CA PRO A 59 -2.30 53.17 -37.21
C PRO A 59 -2.46 52.75 -35.75
N SER A 60 -1.87 53.60 -34.92
CA SER A 60 -1.84 53.64 -33.46
C SER A 60 -3.21 53.48 -32.79
N LEU A 61 -3.32 52.52 -31.85
CA LEU A 61 -4.33 52.56 -30.80
C LEU A 61 -3.69 52.33 -29.42
N ARG A 62 -3.82 53.40 -28.63
CA ARG A 62 -3.61 53.60 -27.20
C ARG A 62 -3.40 52.33 -26.35
N ARG A 63 -2.26 52.34 -25.64
CA ARG A 63 -1.95 51.53 -24.45
C ARG A 63 -3.12 51.54 -23.46
N ARG A 64 -3.67 50.36 -23.17
CA ARG A 64 -4.37 50.08 -21.91
C ARG A 64 -3.42 49.27 -21.02
N PRO A 65 -3.17 49.66 -19.76
CA PRO A 65 -2.42 48.80 -18.84
C PRO A 65 -3.25 47.56 -18.54
N SER A 66 -2.70 46.39 -18.86
CA SER A 66 -3.25 45.10 -18.47
C SER A 66 -3.24 44.99 -16.94
N LEU A 67 -4.43 44.97 -16.34
CA LEU A 67 -4.62 44.56 -14.95
C LEU A 67 -4.14 43.12 -14.80
N ALA A 68 -2.95 42.95 -14.21
CA ALA A 68 -2.53 41.68 -13.64
C ALA A 68 -3.61 41.22 -12.62
N PRO A 69 -3.93 39.92 -12.54
CA PRO A 69 -4.83 39.43 -11.51
C PRO A 69 -4.11 39.61 -10.16
N ARG A 70 -4.51 40.64 -9.41
CA ARG A 70 -4.14 40.80 -8.01
C ARG A 70 -4.68 39.60 -7.26
N HIS A 71 -3.81 38.68 -6.87
CA HIS A 71 -4.07 37.76 -5.78
C HIS A 71 -4.48 38.61 -4.57
N ARG A 72 -5.78 38.65 -4.25
CA ARG A 72 -6.24 39.15 -2.97
C ARG A 72 -5.68 38.19 -1.92
N ALA A 73 -4.70 38.65 -1.16
CA ALA A 73 -4.36 38.05 0.12
C ALA A 73 -5.66 37.93 0.91
N ALA A 74 -6.04 36.70 1.26
CA ALA A 74 -7.15 36.47 2.15
C ALA A 74 -6.77 37.10 3.49
N VAL A 75 -7.46 38.17 3.87
CA VAL A 75 -7.34 38.76 5.20
C VAL A 75 -7.91 37.71 6.15
N SER A 76 -7.03 36.99 6.85
CA SER A 76 -7.45 36.07 7.89
C SER A 76 -8.19 36.85 8.99
N PRO A 77 -9.33 36.36 9.50
CA PRO A 77 -10.01 36.96 10.64
C PRO A 77 -9.09 36.96 11.88
N PRO A 78 -9.45 37.65 12.99
CA PRO A 78 -8.60 37.78 14.19
C PRO A 78 -8.31 36.47 14.97
N GLY A 79 -8.52 35.30 14.35
CA GLY A 79 -8.04 33.99 14.80
C GLY A 79 -7.33 33.31 13.62
N GLY A 80 -6.29 32.51 13.88
CA GLY A 80 -5.52 31.85 12.83
C GLY A 80 -6.37 30.92 11.92
N PRO A 81 -5.75 30.36 10.87
CA PRO A 81 -6.48 29.70 9.79
C PRO A 81 -7.32 28.52 10.29
N ARG A 82 -8.52 28.37 9.72
CA ARG A 82 -9.44 27.27 10.03
C ARG A 82 -9.27 26.16 9.00
N ILE A 83 -8.81 25.00 9.45
CA ILE A 83 -8.47 23.88 8.57
C ILE A 83 -9.47 22.75 8.81
N TYR A 84 -10.12 22.29 7.74
CA TYR A 84 -10.94 21.09 7.79
C TYR A 84 -10.13 19.86 7.42
N VAL A 85 -10.14 18.84 8.28
CA VAL A 85 -9.39 17.58 8.07
C VAL A 85 -10.36 16.41 7.96
N SER A 86 -10.11 15.50 7.02
CA SER A 86 -11.04 14.40 6.75
C SER A 86 -10.31 13.07 6.60
N ALA A 87 -10.65 12.10 7.44
CA ALA A 87 -10.16 10.72 7.44
C ALA A 87 -11.32 9.74 7.68
N GLY A 88 -11.46 8.73 6.81
CA GLY A 88 -12.58 7.79 6.84
C GLY A 88 -12.25 6.38 7.35
N GLU A 89 -11.00 6.11 7.71
CA GLU A 89 -10.54 4.81 8.19
C GLU A 89 -9.47 4.99 9.29
N PRO A 90 -9.29 4.04 10.23
CA PRO A 90 -8.32 4.16 11.32
C PRO A 90 -6.88 4.49 10.91
N SER A 91 -6.39 3.91 9.80
CA SER A 91 -5.06 4.24 9.28
C SER A 91 -4.98 5.67 8.75
N GLY A 92 -6.03 6.12 8.05
CA GLY A 92 -6.14 7.51 7.58
C GLY A 92 -6.22 8.50 8.75
N ASP A 93 -6.90 8.13 9.83
CA ASP A 93 -7.02 8.94 11.06
C ASP A 93 -5.66 9.15 11.72
N ALA A 94 -4.86 8.09 11.87
CA ALA A 94 -3.49 8.20 12.39
C ALA A 94 -2.58 9.07 11.50
N HIS A 95 -2.69 8.93 10.17
CA HIS A 95 -1.92 9.75 9.23
C HIS A 95 -2.36 11.23 9.26
N ALA A 96 -3.66 11.49 9.36
CA ALA A 96 -4.21 12.83 9.47
C ALA A 96 -3.81 13.49 10.81
N ALA A 97 -3.87 12.74 11.90
CA ALA A 97 -3.43 13.19 13.23
C ALA A 97 -1.98 13.65 13.22
N ALA A 98 -1.07 12.86 12.64
CA ALA A 98 0.34 13.24 12.50
C ALA A 98 0.53 14.55 11.72
N VAL A 99 -0.27 14.77 10.66
CA VAL A 99 -0.27 16.03 9.90
C VAL A 99 -0.79 17.19 10.73
N VAL A 100 -1.88 17.00 11.50
CA VAL A 100 -2.41 18.02 12.42
C VAL A 100 -1.38 18.41 13.48
N THR A 101 -0.73 17.43 14.11
CA THR A 101 0.35 17.70 15.08
C THR A 101 1.47 18.53 14.45
N ALA A 102 1.94 18.17 13.25
CA ALA A 102 2.99 18.90 12.55
C ALA A 102 2.54 20.31 12.10
N LEU A 103 1.25 20.50 11.78
CA LEU A 103 0.68 21.80 11.42
C LEU A 103 0.52 22.71 12.62
N ARG A 104 0.08 22.21 13.77
CA ARG A 104 -0.04 22.99 15.01
C ARG A 104 1.30 23.61 15.43
N GLN A 105 2.39 22.86 15.24
CA GLN A 105 3.74 23.35 15.51
C GLN A 105 4.16 24.49 14.56
N ARG A 106 3.68 24.47 13.31
CA ARG A 106 4.03 25.44 12.27
C ARG A 106 3.12 26.66 12.26
N VAL A 107 1.87 26.48 12.66
CA VAL A 107 0.83 27.50 12.64
C VAL A 107 0.10 27.46 14.00
N PRO A 108 0.69 28.03 15.07
CA PRO A 108 0.14 27.93 16.43
C PRO A 108 -1.29 28.48 16.61
N GLY A 109 -1.73 29.38 15.73
CA GLY A 109 -3.09 29.93 15.73
C GLY A 109 -4.11 29.12 14.91
N ALA A 110 -3.70 28.06 14.22
CA ALA A 110 -4.60 27.27 13.39
C ALA A 110 -5.61 26.48 14.23
N THR A 111 -6.86 26.43 13.79
CA THR A 111 -7.90 25.60 14.39
C THR A 111 -8.30 24.48 13.44
N PHE A 112 -8.62 23.32 14.00
CA PHE A 112 -8.85 22.11 13.24
C PHE A 112 -10.24 21.56 13.56
N GLU A 113 -11.09 21.43 12.54
CA GLU A 113 -12.35 20.70 12.61
C GLU A 113 -12.25 19.48 11.71
N ALA A 114 -12.80 18.34 12.14
CA ALA A 114 -12.54 17.09 11.43
C ALA A 114 -13.75 16.15 11.28
N PHE A 115 -13.74 15.39 10.19
CA PHE A 115 -14.35 14.06 10.12
C PHE A 115 -13.24 13.04 10.34
N GLY A 116 -13.34 12.24 11.39
CA GLY A 116 -12.22 11.40 11.83
C GLY A 116 -12.54 10.55 13.04
N GLY A 117 -11.50 10.11 13.73
CA GLY A 117 -11.59 9.27 14.92
C GLY A 117 -10.71 9.76 16.07
N PRO A 118 -10.43 8.88 17.05
CA PRO A 118 -9.71 9.20 18.27
C PRO A 118 -8.31 9.79 18.06
N ALA A 119 -7.60 9.43 16.98
CA ALA A 119 -6.26 9.95 16.77
C ALA A 119 -6.29 11.45 16.41
N LEU A 120 -7.27 11.86 15.59
CA LEU A 120 -7.48 13.28 15.28
C LEU A 120 -7.96 14.07 16.51
N GLU A 121 -8.83 13.49 17.35
CA GLU A 121 -9.21 14.10 18.63
C GLU A 121 -7.97 14.31 19.53
N ALA A 122 -7.13 13.28 19.67
CA ALA A 122 -5.90 13.34 20.47
C ALA A 122 -4.87 14.33 19.92
N ALA A 123 -4.83 14.55 18.61
CA ALA A 123 -4.00 15.58 17.97
C ALA A 123 -4.53 17.02 18.16
N GLY A 124 -5.68 17.17 18.82
CA GLY A 124 -6.29 18.46 19.13
C GLY A 124 -7.19 19.01 18.03
N ALA A 125 -7.78 18.14 17.19
CA ALA A 125 -8.84 18.52 16.27
C ALA A 125 -10.23 18.31 16.88
N THR A 126 -11.15 19.22 16.62
CA THR A 126 -12.56 19.08 17.00
C THR A 126 -13.25 18.14 16.01
N VAL A 127 -13.48 16.89 16.40
CA VAL A 127 -14.17 15.91 15.54
C VAL A 127 -15.67 16.19 15.52
N LEU A 128 -16.15 16.71 14.39
CA LEU A 128 -17.55 17.01 14.13
C LEU A 128 -18.37 15.75 13.83
N ASP A 129 -17.69 14.73 13.28
CA ASP A 129 -18.31 13.48 12.85
C ASP A 129 -17.34 12.32 12.99
N ARG A 130 -17.81 11.25 13.62
CA ARG A 130 -17.02 10.07 13.94
C ARG A 130 -17.04 9.03 12.83
N MET A 131 -15.85 8.64 12.35
CA MET A 131 -15.67 7.66 11.28
C MET A 131 -16.15 6.26 11.67
N GLU A 132 -16.18 5.91 12.96
CA GLU A 132 -16.66 4.63 13.48
C GLU A 132 -18.13 4.40 13.11
N ARG A 133 -18.92 5.48 13.04
CA ARG A 133 -20.34 5.41 12.65
C ARG A 133 -20.52 5.08 11.15
N MET A 134 -19.45 5.24 10.37
CA MET A 134 -19.37 5.05 8.92
C MET A 134 -18.53 3.84 8.49
N SER A 135 -17.75 3.24 9.39
CA SER A 135 -16.99 2.01 9.13
C SER A 135 -17.93 0.81 9.07
N VAL A 136 -17.95 0.09 7.95
CA VAL A 136 -18.89 -1.01 7.70
C VAL A 136 -18.18 -2.37 7.67
N VAL A 137 -18.83 -3.40 8.20
CA VAL A 137 -18.38 -4.80 8.13
C VAL A 137 -19.22 -5.58 7.12
N GLY A 138 -19.15 -5.24 5.83
CA GLY A 138 -19.86 -6.02 4.80
C GLY A 138 -20.26 -5.24 3.56
N PHE A 139 -20.58 -5.96 2.48
CA PHE A 139 -21.02 -5.37 1.20
C PHE A 139 -22.50 -4.94 1.22
N VAL A 140 -23.35 -5.68 1.95
CA VAL A 140 -24.80 -5.39 2.06
C VAL A 140 -25.08 -4.20 2.99
N GLU A 141 -24.41 -4.15 4.15
CA GLU A 141 -24.50 -3.02 5.08
C GLU A 141 -23.93 -1.71 4.48
N ALA A 142 -23.01 -1.82 3.51
CA ALA A 142 -22.42 -0.65 2.84
C ALA A 142 -23.46 0.12 2.01
N LEU A 143 -24.47 -0.58 1.47
CA LEU A 143 -25.56 0.04 0.73
C LEU A 143 -26.53 0.80 1.65
N TRP A 144 -26.79 0.26 2.85
CA TRP A 144 -27.68 0.87 3.85
C TRP A 144 -27.07 2.10 4.54
N LYS A 145 -25.75 2.28 4.45
CA LYS A 145 -25.02 3.43 5.03
C LYS A 145 -24.71 4.55 4.01
N LEU A 146 -25.21 4.44 2.78
CA LEU A 146 -25.18 5.55 1.81
C LEU A 146 -25.87 6.83 2.34
N PRO A 147 -27.05 6.78 3.00
CA PRO A 147 -27.72 8.00 3.46
C PRO A 147 -26.92 8.82 4.48
N PRO A 148 -26.30 8.23 5.54
CA PRO A 148 -25.36 8.95 6.42
C PRO A 148 -24.21 9.64 5.68
N HIS A 149 -23.60 8.98 4.68
CA HIS A 149 -22.54 9.61 3.88
C HIS A 149 -23.05 10.82 3.09
N PHE A 150 -24.25 10.74 2.51
CA PHE A 150 -24.86 11.87 1.81
C PHE A 150 -25.22 13.03 2.75
N ARG A 151 -25.70 12.73 3.97
CA ARG A 151 -25.97 13.74 5.01
C ARG A 151 -24.69 14.46 5.45
N LEU A 152 -23.61 13.72 5.71
CA LEU A 152 -22.30 14.30 6.00
C LEU A 152 -21.82 15.19 4.86
N LEU A 153 -21.89 14.70 3.61
CA LEU A 153 -21.51 15.48 2.44
C LEU A 153 -22.35 16.76 2.32
N GLY A 154 -23.65 16.71 2.64
CA GLY A 154 -24.54 17.87 2.67
C GLY A 154 -24.10 18.93 3.68
N ARG A 155 -23.83 18.54 4.93
CA ARG A 155 -23.34 19.46 5.98
C ARG A 155 -21.99 20.06 5.63
N VAL A 156 -21.04 19.25 5.18
CA VAL A 156 -19.70 19.71 4.79
C VAL A 156 -19.77 20.66 3.60
N ARG A 157 -20.63 20.39 2.61
CA ARG A 157 -20.91 21.32 1.50
C ARG A 157 -21.49 22.66 1.97
N ALA A 158 -22.39 22.65 2.96
CA ALA A 158 -22.93 23.86 3.53
C ALA A 158 -21.82 24.68 4.23
N ALA A 159 -20.97 24.02 5.01
CA ALA A 159 -19.83 24.65 5.66
C ALA A 159 -18.83 25.25 4.67
N PHE A 160 -18.53 24.54 3.57
CA PHE A 160 -17.66 25.03 2.50
C PHE A 160 -18.26 26.25 1.78
N ARG A 161 -19.55 26.21 1.43
CA ARG A 161 -20.23 27.36 0.82
C ARG A 161 -20.27 28.58 1.72
N ALA A 162 -20.39 28.37 3.03
CA ALA A 162 -20.29 29.43 4.03
C ALA A 162 -18.85 29.92 4.27
N LYS A 163 -17.85 29.42 3.52
CA LYS A 163 -16.43 29.77 3.62
C LYS A 163 -15.89 29.72 5.05
N ARG A 164 -16.28 28.67 5.78
CA ARG A 164 -15.83 28.47 7.18
C ARG A 164 -14.36 28.08 7.32
N TYR A 165 -13.74 27.60 6.25
CA TYR A 165 -12.38 27.04 6.26
C TYR A 165 -11.51 27.70 5.19
N ASP A 166 -10.24 27.85 5.54
CA ASP A 166 -9.19 28.40 4.68
C ASP A 166 -8.46 27.29 3.90
N LEU A 167 -8.48 26.05 4.41
CA LEU A 167 -7.87 24.88 3.78
C LEU A 167 -8.67 23.61 4.09
N VAL A 168 -8.72 22.71 3.11
CA VAL A 168 -9.26 21.35 3.29
C VAL A 168 -8.13 20.33 3.07
N VAL A 169 -7.89 19.49 4.08
CA VAL A 169 -6.95 18.37 4.05
C VAL A 169 -7.72 17.05 4.02
N LEU A 170 -7.62 16.31 2.92
CA LEU A 170 -8.28 15.03 2.74
C LEU A 170 -7.25 13.91 2.78
N VAL A 171 -7.50 12.87 3.57
CA VAL A 171 -6.55 11.75 3.75
C VAL A 171 -7.18 10.46 3.26
N ASP A 172 -6.60 9.87 2.20
CA ASP A 172 -7.07 8.63 1.57
C ASP A 172 -8.59 8.65 1.22
N TYR A 173 -9.33 7.56 1.39
CA TYR A 173 -10.79 7.46 1.35
C TYR A 173 -11.48 8.09 0.11
N PRO A 174 -11.10 7.70 -1.12
CA PRO A 174 -11.54 8.33 -2.38
C PRO A 174 -13.04 8.38 -2.63
N GLY A 175 -13.82 7.45 -2.07
CA GLY A 175 -15.26 7.36 -2.32
C GLY A 175 -16.01 8.64 -1.91
N TYR A 176 -15.65 9.18 -0.75
CA TYR A 176 -16.22 10.41 -0.20
C TYR A 176 -15.33 11.62 -0.56
N HIS A 177 -14.01 11.51 -0.41
CA HIS A 177 -13.09 12.66 -0.55
C HIS A 177 -13.04 13.25 -1.96
N LEU A 178 -13.23 12.49 -3.03
CA LEU A 178 -13.31 13.08 -4.38
C LEU A 178 -14.51 14.03 -4.54
N ARG A 179 -15.63 13.75 -3.84
CA ARG A 179 -16.81 14.62 -3.85
C ARG A 179 -16.63 15.83 -2.92
N ALA A 180 -15.97 15.63 -1.77
CA ALA A 180 -15.63 16.71 -0.86
C ALA A 180 -14.64 17.69 -1.50
N ALA A 181 -13.60 17.20 -2.18
CA ALA A 181 -12.65 18.01 -2.94
C ALA A 181 -13.34 18.90 -3.98
N ALA A 182 -14.24 18.31 -4.79
CA ALA A 182 -15.00 19.07 -5.78
C ALA A 182 -15.87 20.16 -5.14
N ALA A 183 -16.49 19.88 -3.99
CA ALA A 183 -17.29 20.86 -3.26
C ALA A 183 -16.45 22.01 -2.67
N ALA A 184 -15.28 21.70 -2.09
CA ALA A 184 -14.37 22.69 -1.53
C ALA A 184 -13.82 23.61 -2.64
N ALA A 185 -13.36 23.02 -3.75
CA ALA A 185 -12.85 23.77 -4.90
C ALA A 185 -13.93 24.68 -5.51
N ALA A 186 -15.19 24.22 -5.61
CA ALA A 186 -16.31 25.04 -6.07
C ALA A 186 -16.63 26.22 -5.13
N ALA A 187 -16.31 26.10 -3.83
CA ALA A 187 -16.40 27.18 -2.86
C ALA A 187 -15.16 28.11 -2.83
N GLY A 188 -14.14 27.81 -3.65
CA GLY A 188 -12.88 28.56 -3.70
C GLY A 188 -11.88 28.22 -2.59
N ILE A 189 -12.08 27.12 -1.86
CA ILE A 189 -11.21 26.68 -0.77
C ILE A 189 -10.12 25.75 -1.35
N PRO A 190 -8.83 26.00 -1.11
CA PRO A 190 -7.77 25.10 -1.57
C PRO A 190 -7.89 23.71 -0.94
N VAL A 191 -7.59 22.69 -1.73
CA VAL A 191 -7.64 21.28 -1.30
C VAL A 191 -6.23 20.67 -1.38
N LEU A 192 -5.73 20.21 -0.24
CA LEU A 192 -4.60 19.31 -0.13
C LEU A 192 -5.13 17.89 0.04
N TYR A 193 -4.75 17.00 -0.86
CA TYR A 193 -5.11 15.58 -0.74
C TYR A 193 -3.86 14.77 -0.42
N TYR A 194 -3.82 14.17 0.76
CA TYR A 194 -2.75 13.30 1.21
C TYR A 194 -3.13 11.82 1.04
N ILE A 195 -2.18 11.01 0.55
CA ILE A 195 -2.36 9.61 0.19
C ILE A 195 -3.32 9.49 -1.00
N ALA A 196 -2.73 9.45 -2.19
CA ALA A 196 -3.50 9.43 -3.42
C ALA A 196 -4.30 8.13 -3.58
N PRO A 197 -5.50 8.20 -4.18
CA PRO A 197 -6.18 7.01 -4.63
C PRO A 197 -5.31 6.29 -5.67
N GLN A 198 -5.20 4.96 -5.58
CA GLN A 198 -4.37 4.12 -6.47
C GLN A 198 -4.92 4.02 -7.91
N MET A 199 -5.24 5.15 -8.55
CA MET A 199 -5.84 5.22 -9.89
C MET A 199 -4.93 4.66 -10.98
N TRP A 200 -3.61 4.64 -10.75
CA TRP A 200 -2.62 4.01 -11.62
C TRP A 200 -2.86 2.51 -11.79
N ALA A 201 -3.39 1.81 -10.78
CA ALA A 201 -3.60 0.37 -10.83
C ALA A 201 -4.78 -0.03 -11.72
N TRP A 202 -5.90 0.69 -11.68
CA TRP A 202 -7.18 0.20 -12.24
C TRP A 202 -8.01 1.22 -13.02
N GLY A 203 -7.63 2.51 -13.01
CA GLY A 203 -8.45 3.52 -13.68
C GLY A 203 -7.73 4.84 -13.97
N PRO A 204 -6.71 4.87 -14.85
CA PRO A 204 -5.99 6.11 -15.17
C PRO A 204 -6.88 7.24 -15.70
N GLY A 205 -8.00 6.93 -16.36
CA GLY A 205 -8.96 7.94 -16.82
C GLY A 205 -9.67 8.69 -15.69
N ARG A 206 -9.67 8.14 -14.47
CA ARG A 206 -10.27 8.77 -13.28
C ARG A 206 -9.42 9.87 -12.69
N VAL A 207 -8.16 10.03 -13.11
CA VAL A 207 -7.27 11.10 -12.64
C VAL A 207 -7.89 12.48 -12.85
N ARG A 208 -8.75 12.65 -13.87
CA ARG A 208 -9.55 13.87 -14.08
C ARG A 208 -10.41 14.29 -12.88
N LYS A 209 -10.80 13.34 -12.01
CA LYS A 209 -11.56 13.64 -10.78
C LYS A 209 -10.72 14.36 -9.72
N LEU A 210 -9.39 14.36 -9.87
CA LEU A 210 -8.47 15.10 -9.03
C LEU A 210 -8.26 16.54 -9.52
N ALA A 211 -8.96 17.00 -10.56
CA ALA A 211 -8.88 18.38 -11.04
C ALA A 211 -9.25 19.42 -9.96
N ALA A 212 -10.05 19.03 -8.96
CA ALA A 212 -10.41 19.86 -7.81
C ALA A 212 -9.31 19.91 -6.72
N VAL A 213 -8.26 19.10 -6.83
CA VAL A 213 -7.18 19.02 -5.84
C VAL A 213 -6.09 20.01 -6.23
N LYS A 214 -5.79 20.96 -5.34
CA LYS A 214 -4.76 21.99 -5.59
C LYS A 214 -3.34 21.43 -5.44
N ARG A 215 -3.13 20.58 -4.43
CA ARG A 215 -1.89 19.82 -4.21
C ARG A 215 -2.21 18.38 -3.82
N LEU A 216 -1.50 17.43 -4.40
CA LEU A 216 -1.61 16.02 -4.11
C LEU A 216 -0.30 15.54 -3.45
N ALA A 217 -0.35 15.16 -2.18
CA ALA A 217 0.78 14.56 -1.49
C ALA A 217 0.73 13.03 -1.64
N VAL A 218 1.67 12.47 -2.38
CA VAL A 218 1.73 11.04 -2.72
C VAL A 218 2.78 10.32 -1.90
N ILE A 219 2.54 9.03 -1.61
CA ILE A 219 3.37 8.25 -0.68
C ILE A 219 4.12 7.11 -1.35
N LEU A 220 3.87 6.85 -2.63
CA LEU A 220 4.67 5.94 -3.43
C LEU A 220 5.51 6.74 -4.44
N PRO A 221 6.79 6.38 -4.64
CA PRO A 221 7.73 7.19 -5.42
C PRO A 221 7.30 7.38 -6.88
N PHE A 222 6.72 6.35 -7.50
CA PHE A 222 6.27 6.41 -8.90
C PHE A 222 4.97 7.21 -9.09
N GLU A 223 4.22 7.50 -8.02
CA GLU A 223 2.94 8.21 -8.13
C GLU A 223 3.14 9.66 -8.55
N GLU A 224 4.20 10.31 -8.10
CA GLU A 224 4.45 11.72 -8.39
C GLU A 224 4.53 11.95 -9.89
N GLN A 225 5.40 11.20 -10.57
CA GLN A 225 5.53 11.27 -12.02
C GLN A 225 4.21 10.92 -12.72
N PHE A 226 3.55 9.83 -12.31
CA PHE A 226 2.28 9.39 -12.90
C PHE A 226 1.20 10.48 -12.89
N PHE A 227 1.05 11.19 -11.78
CA PHE A 227 0.05 12.25 -11.62
C PHE A 227 0.46 13.54 -12.32
N ARG A 228 1.74 13.94 -12.26
CA ARG A 228 2.27 15.14 -12.92
C ARG A 228 2.13 15.09 -14.43
N GLU A 229 2.43 13.95 -15.06
CA GLU A 229 2.22 13.72 -16.50
C GLU A 229 0.75 13.87 -16.92
N ARG A 230 -0.18 13.80 -15.97
CA ARG A 230 -1.63 13.93 -16.19
C ARG A 230 -2.19 15.27 -15.72
N GLY A 231 -1.31 16.23 -15.45
CA GLY A 231 -1.68 17.61 -15.10
C GLY A 231 -2.11 17.81 -13.65
N VAL A 232 -1.84 16.84 -12.76
CA VAL A 232 -2.12 16.98 -11.32
C VAL A 232 -0.83 17.39 -10.61
N ALA A 233 -0.88 18.45 -9.81
CA ALA A 233 0.26 18.91 -9.03
C ALA A 233 0.52 17.98 -7.84
N ALA A 234 1.27 16.91 -8.10
CA ALA A 234 1.67 15.92 -7.12
C ALA A 234 3.09 16.15 -6.61
N THR A 235 3.31 15.86 -5.33
CA THR A 235 4.61 15.90 -4.66
C THR A 235 4.79 14.61 -3.88
N PHE A 236 5.89 13.89 -4.09
CA PHE A 236 6.24 12.73 -3.27
C PHE A 236 6.69 13.20 -1.88
N VAL A 237 5.96 12.80 -0.85
CA VAL A 237 6.23 13.19 0.54
C VAL A 237 6.89 12.08 1.34
N GLY A 238 7.37 11.01 0.70
CA GLY A 238 7.82 9.81 1.41
C GLY A 238 6.65 9.00 1.99
N HIS A 239 6.94 7.77 2.39
CA HIS A 239 5.91 6.89 2.95
C HIS A 239 5.82 7.05 4.47
N PRO A 240 4.63 7.29 5.07
CA PRO A 240 4.48 7.46 6.52
C PRO A 240 4.83 6.22 7.37
N LEU A 241 5.15 5.08 6.76
CA LEU A 241 5.66 3.93 7.51
C LEU A 241 7.11 4.15 7.96
N ARG A 242 7.85 5.06 7.30
CA ARG A 242 9.19 5.46 7.69
C ARG A 242 9.22 6.23 9.01
N ASP A 243 8.08 6.76 9.45
CA ASP A 243 7.92 7.56 10.67
C ASP A 243 7.66 6.68 11.90
N ARG A 244 7.58 5.36 11.72
CA ARG A 244 7.38 4.42 12.82
C ARG A 244 8.64 4.22 13.66
N PRO A 245 8.50 3.89 14.95
CA PRO A 245 9.63 3.55 15.79
C PRO A 245 10.40 2.34 15.24
N PRO A 246 11.68 2.19 15.58
CA PRO A 246 12.47 1.01 15.21
C PRO A 246 11.86 -0.27 15.80
N LEU A 247 12.10 -1.39 15.13
CA LEU A 247 11.67 -2.70 15.62
C LEU A 247 12.39 -3.05 16.93
N PRO A 248 11.71 -3.73 17.87
CA PRO A 248 12.36 -4.26 19.06
C PRO A 248 13.41 -5.33 18.69
N PRO A 249 14.40 -5.59 19.57
CA PRO A 249 15.38 -6.65 19.36
C PRO A 249 14.72 -8.02 19.16
N ARG A 250 15.17 -8.75 18.14
CA ARG A 250 14.55 -10.02 17.73
C ARG A 250 14.54 -11.07 18.85
N ALA A 251 15.65 -11.26 19.55
CA ALA A 251 15.78 -12.29 20.58
C ALA A 251 14.81 -12.03 21.75
N GLU A 252 14.75 -10.79 22.24
CA GLU A 252 13.79 -10.36 23.27
C GLU A 252 12.36 -10.53 22.80
N THR A 253 12.07 -10.17 21.56
CA THR A 253 10.73 -10.30 20.98
C THR A 253 10.30 -11.75 20.87
N ARG A 254 11.21 -12.67 20.51
CA ARG A 254 10.92 -14.11 20.47
C ARG A 254 10.55 -14.61 21.87
N THR A 255 11.35 -14.29 22.88
CA THR A 255 11.06 -14.67 24.27
C THR A 255 9.72 -14.10 24.75
N ALA A 256 9.43 -12.82 24.46
CA ALA A 256 8.18 -12.18 24.83
C ALA A 256 6.95 -12.80 24.13
N LEU A 257 7.13 -13.29 22.91
CA LEU A 257 6.11 -14.06 22.19
C LEU A 257 6.06 -15.53 22.62
N GLY A 258 6.92 -15.98 23.53
CA GLY A 258 7.06 -17.37 24.00
C GLY A 258 7.74 -18.31 23.00
N LEU A 259 8.47 -17.77 22.03
CA LEU A 259 9.17 -18.50 20.96
C LEU A 259 10.62 -18.75 21.37
N ASP A 260 11.16 -19.89 20.97
CA ASP A 260 12.58 -20.21 21.14
C ASP A 260 13.46 -19.27 20.29
N PRO A 261 14.41 -18.52 20.89
CA PRO A 261 15.29 -17.61 20.17
C PRO A 261 16.18 -18.27 19.11
N SER A 262 16.54 -19.55 19.28
CA SER A 262 17.48 -20.29 18.42
C SER A 262 16.83 -20.90 17.17
N ARG A 263 15.50 -21.03 17.18
CA ARG A 263 14.74 -21.72 16.13
C ARG A 263 14.20 -20.76 15.06
N PRO A 264 14.08 -21.18 13.79
CA PRO A 264 13.54 -20.32 12.74
C PRO A 264 12.06 -20.03 12.97
N VAL A 265 11.63 -18.80 12.66
CA VAL A 265 10.25 -18.34 12.89
C VAL A 265 9.58 -17.94 11.57
N LEU A 266 8.44 -18.56 11.25
CA LEU A 266 7.55 -18.14 10.17
C LEU A 266 6.47 -17.20 10.70
N GLY A 267 6.44 -15.97 10.17
CA GLY A 267 5.38 -15.00 10.45
C GLY A 267 4.22 -15.11 9.45
N LEU A 268 2.98 -15.14 9.94
CA LEU A 268 1.79 -15.13 9.10
C LEU A 268 1.04 -13.80 9.23
N PHE A 269 0.71 -13.19 8.09
CA PHE A 269 0.00 -11.92 8.02
C PHE A 269 -1.17 -12.00 7.02
N PRO A 270 -2.28 -12.66 7.36
CA PRO A 270 -3.41 -12.90 6.45
C PRO A 270 -4.26 -11.64 6.18
N GLY A 271 -3.98 -10.53 6.86
CA GLY A 271 -4.66 -9.24 6.71
C GLY A 271 -5.36 -8.79 7.99
N SER A 272 -5.76 -7.53 8.05
CA SER A 272 -6.41 -6.93 9.22
C SER A 272 -7.94 -7.05 9.18
N ARG A 273 -8.53 -7.10 7.97
CA ARG A 273 -9.99 -7.12 7.77
C ARG A 273 -10.54 -8.54 7.83
N ARG A 274 -11.73 -8.72 8.40
CA ARG A 274 -12.38 -10.04 8.60
C ARG A 274 -12.39 -10.89 7.34
N GLN A 275 -12.82 -10.29 6.24
CA GLN A 275 -12.97 -10.99 4.97
C GLN A 275 -11.63 -11.37 4.33
N GLU A 276 -10.55 -10.68 4.68
CA GLU A 276 -9.20 -11.03 4.23
C GLU A 276 -8.73 -12.28 4.99
N VAL A 277 -8.86 -12.25 6.31
CA VAL A 277 -8.53 -13.38 7.18
C VAL A 277 -9.34 -14.62 6.77
N VAL A 278 -10.66 -14.52 6.62
CA VAL A 278 -11.51 -15.67 6.23
C VAL A 278 -11.07 -16.30 4.90
N ARG A 279 -10.51 -15.53 3.95
CA ARG A 279 -10.09 -16.04 2.64
C ARG A 279 -8.66 -16.56 2.60
N LEU A 280 -7.77 -15.98 3.40
CA LEU A 280 -6.34 -16.29 3.40
C LEU A 280 -5.91 -17.21 4.54
N TRP A 281 -6.60 -17.19 5.67
CA TRP A 281 -6.26 -18.01 6.82
C TRP A 281 -6.19 -19.50 6.50
N PRO A 282 -7.20 -20.13 5.83
CA PRO A 282 -7.12 -21.57 5.55
C PRO A 282 -5.87 -21.94 4.75
N VAL A 283 -5.56 -21.17 3.70
CA VAL A 283 -4.39 -21.46 2.86
C VAL A 283 -3.07 -21.16 3.58
N PHE A 284 -3.03 -20.17 4.48
CA PHE A 284 -1.83 -19.86 5.28
C PHE A 284 -1.59 -20.91 6.36
N ARG A 285 -2.64 -21.34 7.05
CA ARG A 285 -2.59 -22.44 8.02
C ARG A 285 -2.09 -23.71 7.35
N ASP A 286 -2.74 -24.14 6.27
CA ASP A 286 -2.36 -25.39 5.58
C ASP A 286 -0.94 -25.31 4.98
N ALA A 287 -0.47 -24.11 4.59
CA ALA A 287 0.91 -23.89 4.17
C ALA A 287 1.89 -24.01 5.36
N ALA A 288 1.53 -23.43 6.51
CA ALA A 288 2.33 -23.51 7.73
C ALA A 288 2.44 -24.95 8.26
N GLU A 289 1.37 -25.74 8.19
CA GLU A 289 1.40 -27.17 8.53
C GLU A 289 2.39 -27.93 7.64
N ARG A 290 2.43 -27.63 6.33
CA ARG A 290 3.41 -28.21 5.40
C ARG A 290 4.84 -27.78 5.72
N VAL A 291 5.04 -26.51 6.05
CA VAL A 291 6.35 -26.00 6.50
C VAL A 291 6.80 -26.75 7.75
N LEU A 292 5.92 -26.94 8.75
CA LEU A 292 6.26 -27.67 9.98
C LEU A 292 6.54 -29.16 9.73
N ALA A 293 5.87 -29.78 8.74
CA ALA A 293 6.15 -31.16 8.35
C ALA A 293 7.54 -31.32 7.71
N GLU A 294 8.00 -30.33 6.93
CA GLU A 294 9.32 -30.34 6.29
C GLU A 294 10.44 -29.79 7.19
N ARG A 295 10.09 -28.88 8.11
CA ARG A 295 10.98 -28.23 9.07
C ARG A 295 10.37 -28.28 10.48
N PRO A 296 10.46 -29.45 11.16
CA PRO A 296 9.94 -29.61 12.52
C PRO A 296 10.61 -28.68 13.55
N ASP A 297 11.81 -28.19 13.24
CA ASP A 297 12.54 -27.19 14.03
C ASP A 297 11.95 -25.78 13.91
N ALA A 298 11.11 -25.49 12.93
CA ALA A 298 10.49 -24.17 12.79
C ALA A 298 9.38 -23.90 13.83
N GLN A 299 9.08 -22.62 14.03
CA GLN A 299 7.96 -22.14 14.83
C GLN A 299 7.11 -21.21 13.97
N VAL A 300 5.79 -21.17 14.20
CA VAL A 300 4.87 -20.34 13.41
C VAL A 300 4.07 -19.43 14.32
N VAL A 301 4.01 -18.15 13.96
CA VAL A 301 3.21 -17.14 14.67
C VAL A 301 2.40 -16.32 13.68
N VAL A 302 1.12 -16.11 13.97
CA VAL A 302 0.23 -15.25 13.19
C VAL A 302 -0.03 -13.93 13.91
N ALA A 303 0.09 -12.82 13.19
CA ALA A 303 -0.33 -11.51 13.65
C ALA A 303 -1.85 -11.39 13.49
N ALA A 304 -2.58 -11.48 14.60
CA ALA A 304 -4.01 -11.30 14.66
C ALA A 304 -4.36 -9.88 15.15
N PRO A 305 -5.37 -9.22 14.55
CA PRO A 305 -5.86 -7.96 15.09
C PRO A 305 -6.46 -8.18 16.50
N PRO A 306 -6.51 -7.13 17.34
CA PRO A 306 -7.14 -7.18 18.66
C PRO A 306 -8.56 -7.79 18.60
N GLY A 307 -8.87 -8.69 19.54
CA GLY A 307 -10.15 -9.43 19.57
C GLY A 307 -10.28 -10.55 18.54
N GLY A 308 -9.22 -10.88 17.79
CA GLY A 308 -9.25 -11.91 16.74
C GLY A 308 -8.96 -13.35 17.18
N GLY A 309 -8.35 -13.57 18.35
CA GLY A 309 -7.71 -14.84 18.73
C GLY A 309 -8.48 -15.78 19.68
N GLY A 310 -9.75 -15.51 19.99
CA GLY A 310 -10.54 -16.37 20.89
C GLY A 310 -11.08 -17.65 20.24
N ALA A 311 -11.55 -18.60 21.06
CA ALA A 311 -12.29 -19.79 20.59
C ALA A 311 -13.55 -19.37 19.81
N GLY A 312 -13.72 -19.88 18.58
CA GLY A 312 -14.72 -19.41 17.61
C GLY A 312 -14.30 -18.17 16.79
N GLY A 313 -13.01 -17.83 16.82
CA GLY A 313 -12.41 -16.64 16.21
C GLY A 313 -12.14 -16.76 14.70
N ARG A 314 -11.43 -15.78 14.13
CA ARG A 314 -11.14 -15.72 12.68
C ARG A 314 -10.06 -16.71 12.22
N TYR A 315 -9.50 -17.46 13.16
CA TYR A 315 -8.29 -18.28 13.01
C TYR A 315 -8.58 -19.73 13.41
N ASP A 316 -9.61 -20.33 12.80
CA ASP A 316 -10.06 -21.68 13.13
C ASP A 316 -9.01 -22.76 12.83
N GLY A 317 -8.89 -23.71 13.76
CA GLY A 317 -7.96 -24.84 13.70
C GLY A 317 -6.49 -24.41 13.61
N PRO A 318 -5.94 -23.60 14.54
CA PRO A 318 -4.58 -23.10 14.43
C PRO A 318 -3.49 -24.17 14.58
N GLY A 319 -3.80 -25.34 15.13
CA GLY A 319 -2.81 -26.40 15.35
C GLY A 319 -1.63 -25.87 16.18
N ALA A 320 -0.40 -26.05 15.67
CA ALA A 320 0.83 -25.57 16.30
C ALA A 320 1.12 -24.07 16.06
N ILE A 321 0.24 -23.34 15.36
CA ILE A 321 0.43 -21.91 15.06
C ILE A 321 0.06 -21.08 16.28
N ARG A 322 1.01 -20.29 16.78
CA ARG A 322 0.74 -19.33 17.86
C ARG A 322 -0.02 -18.12 17.31
N ILE A 323 -1.10 -17.73 17.99
CA ILE A 323 -1.87 -16.52 17.66
C ILE A 323 -1.41 -15.38 18.56
N HIS A 324 -0.86 -14.33 17.96
CA HIS A 324 -0.50 -13.09 18.65
C HIS A 324 -1.54 -12.01 18.35
N THR A 325 -2.30 -11.58 19.36
CA THR A 325 -3.38 -10.58 19.23
C THR A 325 -2.93 -9.14 19.50
N GLY A 326 -1.65 -8.95 19.83
CA GLY A 326 -1.06 -7.63 20.07
C GLY A 326 -0.58 -6.95 18.79
N ASP A 327 0.39 -6.03 18.94
CA ASP A 327 0.98 -5.33 17.80
C ASP A 327 1.67 -6.32 16.85
N ALA A 328 1.29 -6.27 15.56
CA ALA A 328 1.89 -7.05 14.49
C ALA A 328 3.40 -6.77 14.33
N PHE A 329 3.88 -5.62 14.84
CA PHE A 329 5.29 -5.25 14.86
C PHE A 329 6.18 -6.28 15.58
N ALA A 330 5.67 -6.90 16.65
CA ALA A 330 6.38 -7.97 17.34
C ALA A 330 6.60 -9.19 16.43
N VAL A 331 5.60 -9.53 15.60
CA VAL A 331 5.69 -10.65 14.66
C VAL A 331 6.69 -10.34 13.54
N PHE A 332 6.71 -9.09 13.04
CA PHE A 332 7.71 -8.65 12.06
C PHE A 332 9.14 -8.73 12.61
N ALA A 333 9.37 -8.32 13.87
CA ALA A 333 10.67 -8.39 14.52
C ALA A 333 11.15 -9.83 14.76
N ALA A 334 10.24 -10.73 15.16
CA ALA A 334 10.57 -12.11 15.52
C ALA A 334 10.83 -13.02 14.31
N ALA A 335 10.12 -12.83 13.20
CA ALA A 335 10.09 -13.74 12.05
C ALA A 335 11.38 -13.70 11.20
N ASP A 336 11.75 -14.84 10.61
CA ASP A 336 12.83 -14.98 9.61
C ASP A 336 12.32 -14.90 8.18
N ALA A 337 11.10 -15.38 7.96
CA ALA A 337 10.35 -15.27 6.71
C ALA A 337 8.87 -15.05 7.00
N ALA A 338 8.12 -14.56 6.01
CA ALA A 338 6.70 -14.27 6.16
C ALA A 338 5.83 -14.76 5.00
N LEU A 339 4.61 -15.18 5.33
CA LEU A 339 3.49 -15.20 4.38
C LEU A 339 2.67 -13.92 4.57
N CYS A 340 2.65 -13.05 3.55
CA CYS A 340 2.00 -11.75 3.62
C CYS A 340 0.81 -11.67 2.66
N LYS A 341 -0.32 -11.17 3.15
CA LYS A 341 -1.37 -10.64 2.28
C LYS A 341 -0.84 -9.45 1.48
N SER A 342 -1.16 -9.37 0.20
CA SER A 342 -0.79 -8.21 -0.63
C SER A 342 -1.41 -6.90 -0.09
N GLY A 343 -0.56 -5.89 0.11
CA GLY A 343 -0.92 -4.57 0.63
C GLY A 343 0.22 -3.93 1.42
N THR A 344 -0.14 -3.02 2.32
CA THR A 344 0.80 -2.28 3.19
C THR A 344 1.69 -3.19 4.04
N THR A 345 1.20 -4.38 4.41
CA THR A 345 1.95 -5.43 5.11
C THR A 345 3.26 -5.79 4.40
N THR A 346 3.29 -5.74 3.08
CA THR A 346 4.52 -6.01 2.32
C THR A 346 5.58 -4.92 2.52
N LEU A 347 5.17 -3.66 2.67
CA LEU A 347 6.08 -2.55 2.98
C LEU A 347 6.54 -2.58 4.43
N GLU A 348 5.66 -2.97 5.36
CA GLU A 348 6.03 -3.19 6.77
C GLU A 348 7.09 -4.29 6.88
N ALA A 349 6.91 -5.42 6.17
CA ALA A 349 7.91 -6.48 6.10
C ALA A 349 9.22 -6.00 5.43
N ALA A 350 9.15 -5.16 4.38
CA ALA A 350 10.34 -4.58 3.77
C ALA A 350 11.13 -3.70 4.75
N LEU A 351 10.44 -2.88 5.55
CA LEU A 351 11.05 -2.06 6.60
C LEU A 351 11.66 -2.91 7.72
N ALA A 352 11.08 -4.09 7.98
CA ALA A 352 11.61 -5.08 8.91
C ALA A 352 12.78 -5.92 8.38
N ASP A 353 13.20 -5.69 7.13
CA ASP A 353 14.18 -6.54 6.44
C ASP A 353 13.79 -8.03 6.44
N LEU A 354 12.47 -8.27 6.34
CA LEU A 354 11.84 -9.58 6.44
C LEU A 354 11.51 -10.12 5.04
N PRO A 355 12.22 -11.16 4.58
CA PRO A 355 11.84 -11.92 3.41
C PRO A 355 10.40 -12.41 3.49
N MET A 356 9.67 -12.35 2.37
CA MET A 356 8.26 -12.68 2.31
C MET A 356 7.86 -13.42 1.04
N VAL A 357 6.76 -14.14 1.14
CA VAL A 357 5.96 -14.62 0.02
C VAL A 357 4.62 -13.89 0.07
N ILE A 358 4.20 -13.35 -1.07
CA ILE A 358 2.98 -12.56 -1.15
C ILE A 358 1.85 -13.44 -1.67
N ALA A 359 0.73 -13.43 -0.97
CA ALA A 359 -0.49 -14.09 -1.41
C ALA A 359 -1.65 -13.11 -1.49
N TYR A 360 -2.58 -13.39 -2.40
CA TYR A 360 -3.79 -12.59 -2.52
C TYR A 360 -4.99 -13.45 -2.91
N ARG A 361 -6.08 -13.32 -2.13
CA ARG A 361 -7.37 -13.98 -2.39
C ARG A 361 -8.55 -13.02 -2.22
N LEU A 362 -9.24 -12.74 -3.32
CA LEU A 362 -10.53 -12.06 -3.41
C LEU A 362 -11.65 -13.06 -3.71
N ASN A 363 -12.90 -12.61 -3.56
CA ASN A 363 -14.04 -13.30 -4.14
C ASN A 363 -13.79 -13.54 -5.66
N PRO A 364 -14.07 -14.73 -6.21
CA PRO A 364 -13.77 -15.06 -7.61
C PRO A 364 -14.32 -14.06 -8.63
N VAL A 365 -15.53 -13.53 -8.43
CA VAL A 365 -16.15 -12.52 -9.28
C VAL A 365 -15.39 -11.20 -9.18
N SER A 366 -15.12 -10.74 -7.95
CA SER A 366 -14.33 -9.53 -7.71
C SER A 366 -12.94 -9.63 -8.32
N PHE A 367 -12.29 -10.80 -8.22
CA PHE A 367 -10.99 -11.03 -8.84
C PHE A 367 -11.07 -11.02 -10.36
N ALA A 368 -12.06 -11.70 -10.95
CA ALA A 368 -12.26 -11.73 -12.40
C ALA A 368 -12.45 -10.32 -12.98
N ILE A 369 -13.12 -9.44 -12.26
CA ILE A 369 -13.25 -8.02 -12.61
C ILE A 369 -11.92 -7.29 -12.41
N ALA A 370 -11.32 -7.41 -11.22
CA ALA A 370 -10.09 -6.70 -10.86
C ALA A 370 -8.94 -7.01 -11.82
N ILE A 371 -8.72 -8.29 -12.16
CA ILE A 371 -7.62 -8.71 -13.04
C ILE A 371 -7.75 -8.20 -14.47
N ARG A 372 -8.99 -7.95 -14.94
CA ARG A 372 -9.24 -7.34 -16.25
C ARG A 372 -9.02 -5.83 -16.25
N LEU A 373 -9.11 -5.18 -15.09
CA LEU A 373 -8.93 -3.75 -14.92
C LEU A 373 -7.50 -3.38 -14.52
N LEU A 374 -6.78 -4.29 -13.87
CA LEU A 374 -5.40 -4.09 -13.44
C LEU A 374 -4.48 -3.84 -14.64
N ARG A 375 -3.70 -2.76 -14.58
CA ARG A 375 -2.74 -2.35 -15.63
C ARG A 375 -1.28 -2.46 -15.19
N VAL A 376 -1.03 -3.14 -14.08
CA VAL A 376 0.28 -3.24 -13.46
C VAL A 376 0.81 -4.66 -13.50
N PRO A 377 2.14 -4.85 -13.66
CA PRO A 377 2.75 -6.18 -13.74
C PRO A 377 2.77 -6.92 -12.41
N HIS A 378 2.68 -6.19 -11.30
CA HIS A 378 2.75 -6.71 -9.94
C HIS A 378 1.60 -6.18 -9.09
N VAL A 379 1.17 -6.93 -8.09
CA VAL A 379 0.14 -6.52 -7.12
C VAL A 379 0.79 -6.13 -5.78
N GLY A 380 1.90 -6.77 -5.42
CA GLY A 380 2.66 -6.46 -4.21
C GLY A 380 3.33 -5.10 -4.30
N LEU A 381 3.16 -4.27 -3.25
CA LEU A 381 3.73 -2.92 -3.23
C LEU A 381 5.26 -2.94 -3.29
N VAL A 382 5.92 -3.91 -2.67
CA VAL A 382 7.38 -4.07 -2.75
C VAL A 382 7.87 -4.28 -4.19
N ASN A 383 7.17 -5.10 -4.98
CA ASN A 383 7.53 -5.38 -6.36
C ASN A 383 7.22 -4.19 -7.27
N LEU A 384 6.09 -3.52 -7.04
CA LEU A 384 5.71 -2.29 -7.74
C LEU A 384 6.74 -1.18 -7.52
N ILE A 385 7.17 -0.96 -6.28
CA ILE A 385 8.17 0.06 -5.94
C ILE A 385 9.54 -0.33 -6.49
N ALA A 386 9.91 -1.61 -6.47
CA ALA A 386 11.16 -2.08 -7.06
C ALA A 386 11.15 -2.02 -8.60
N GLY A 387 9.98 -2.11 -9.24
CA GLY A 387 9.84 -2.23 -10.69
C GLY A 387 10.23 -3.61 -11.23
N ARG A 388 10.37 -4.61 -10.33
CA ARG A 388 10.70 -6.01 -10.62
C ARG A 388 10.19 -6.90 -9.51
N GLU A 389 10.15 -8.21 -9.75
CA GLU A 389 9.86 -9.18 -8.69
C GLU A 389 11.01 -9.21 -7.67
N VAL A 390 10.72 -8.77 -6.45
CA VAL A 390 11.54 -8.91 -5.25
C VAL A 390 11.03 -10.09 -4.42
N ALA A 391 9.71 -10.17 -4.22
CA ALA A 391 9.05 -11.27 -3.53
C ALA A 391 8.08 -12.01 -4.47
N PRO A 392 8.04 -13.36 -4.43
CA PRO A 392 7.12 -14.11 -5.27
C PRO A 392 5.67 -13.81 -4.90
N GLU A 393 4.81 -13.64 -5.92
CA GLU A 393 3.39 -13.34 -5.76
C GLU A 393 2.50 -14.48 -6.25
N PHE A 394 1.65 -14.98 -5.35
CA PHE A 394 0.67 -16.02 -5.66
C PHE A 394 -0.75 -15.45 -5.58
N LEU A 395 -1.41 -15.34 -6.74
CA LEU A 395 -2.74 -14.76 -6.86
C LEU A 395 -3.81 -15.84 -7.03
N GLN A 396 -4.90 -15.77 -6.26
CA GLN A 396 -6.06 -16.67 -6.31
C GLN A 396 -5.69 -18.15 -6.30
N ALA A 397 -5.92 -18.84 -7.42
CA ALA A 397 -5.72 -20.28 -7.60
C ALA A 397 -4.22 -20.66 -7.54
N ALA A 398 -3.32 -19.71 -7.80
CA ALA A 398 -1.89 -19.95 -7.65
C ALA A 398 -1.46 -19.94 -6.17
N ALA A 399 -2.23 -19.31 -5.28
CA ALA A 399 -2.00 -19.38 -3.83
C ALA A 399 -2.57 -20.69 -3.31
N THR A 400 -1.79 -21.76 -3.41
CA THR A 400 -2.09 -23.07 -2.83
C THR A 400 -1.18 -23.30 -1.62
N PRO A 401 -1.56 -24.17 -0.67
CA PRO A 401 -0.71 -24.47 0.47
C PRO A 401 0.69 -24.95 0.05
N GLN A 402 0.76 -25.75 -1.02
CA GLN A 402 1.99 -26.30 -1.57
C GLN A 402 2.89 -25.21 -2.18
N SER A 403 2.31 -24.29 -2.97
CA SER A 403 3.09 -23.25 -3.63
C SER A 403 3.63 -22.23 -2.61
N LEU A 404 2.84 -21.89 -1.60
CA LEU A 404 3.26 -20.99 -0.52
C LEU A 404 4.34 -21.62 0.35
N ALA A 405 4.18 -22.88 0.78
CA ALA A 405 5.17 -23.60 1.57
C ALA A 405 6.51 -23.70 0.82
N ALA A 406 6.48 -24.18 -0.43
CA ALA A 406 7.68 -24.33 -1.25
C ALA A 406 8.42 -23.00 -1.48
N ALA A 407 7.68 -21.89 -1.59
CA ALA A 407 8.28 -20.58 -1.78
C ALA A 407 8.88 -19.98 -0.49
N VAL A 408 8.31 -20.28 0.69
CA VAL A 408 8.75 -19.68 1.96
C VAL A 408 9.85 -20.49 2.65
N LEU A 409 9.90 -21.81 2.44
CA LEU A 409 10.89 -22.71 3.06
C LEU A 409 12.34 -22.24 2.87
N PRO A 410 12.79 -21.87 1.65
CA PRO A 410 14.15 -21.38 1.46
C PRO A 410 14.42 -20.06 2.18
N LEU A 411 13.39 -19.29 2.57
CA LEU A 411 13.54 -17.99 3.21
C LEU A 411 13.72 -18.10 4.74
N LEU A 412 13.34 -19.23 5.34
CA LEU A 412 13.48 -19.46 6.79
C LEU A 412 14.94 -19.54 7.22
N GLU A 413 15.81 -19.98 6.32
CA GLU A 413 17.26 -19.92 6.53
C GLU A 413 17.77 -18.52 6.21
N ARG A 414 18.16 -17.79 7.26
CA ARG A 414 18.57 -16.38 7.14
C ARG A 414 19.68 -16.17 6.11
N GLU A 415 20.63 -17.09 6.08
CA GLU A 415 21.80 -17.10 5.20
C GLU A 415 21.59 -17.84 3.88
N SER A 416 20.35 -18.19 3.53
CA SER A 416 20.10 -18.77 2.22
C SER A 416 20.31 -17.72 1.12
N GLY A 417 20.72 -18.17 -0.07
CA GLY A 417 20.82 -17.29 -1.23
C GLY A 417 19.48 -16.66 -1.63
N ALA A 418 18.36 -17.34 -1.35
CA ALA A 418 17.02 -16.80 -1.62
C ALA A 418 16.69 -15.63 -0.67
N ALA A 419 16.96 -15.80 0.63
CA ALA A 419 16.71 -14.78 1.64
C ALA A 419 17.60 -13.54 1.43
N ARG A 420 18.90 -13.73 1.14
CA ARG A 420 19.83 -12.62 0.83
C ARG A 420 19.37 -11.79 -0.38
N ARG A 421 19.05 -12.44 -1.50
CA ARG A 421 18.56 -11.75 -2.71
C ARG A 421 17.28 -10.95 -2.44
N GLN A 422 16.38 -11.48 -1.60
CA GLN A 422 15.19 -10.74 -1.21
C GLN A 422 15.55 -9.52 -0.36
N ARG A 423 16.39 -9.65 0.67
CA ARG A 423 16.83 -8.52 1.50
C ARG A 423 17.49 -7.41 0.68
N GLU A 424 18.31 -7.74 -0.32
CA GLU A 424 18.87 -6.76 -1.26
C GLU A 424 17.77 -6.00 -2.02
N GLY A 425 16.75 -6.70 -2.51
CA GLY A 425 15.59 -6.08 -3.15
C GLY A 425 14.75 -5.24 -2.17
N LEU A 426 14.60 -5.69 -0.93
CA LEU A 426 13.88 -4.95 0.12
C LEU A 426 14.65 -3.71 0.55
N ALA A 427 15.98 -3.73 0.56
CA ALA A 427 16.82 -2.54 0.80
C ALA A 427 16.53 -1.45 -0.23
N LEU A 428 16.50 -1.80 -1.52
CA LEU A 428 16.09 -0.87 -2.59
C LEU A 428 14.69 -0.29 -2.35
N VAL A 429 13.74 -1.12 -1.92
CA VAL A 429 12.39 -0.65 -1.59
C VAL A 429 12.43 0.33 -0.41
N ARG A 430 13.14 0.01 0.67
CA ARG A 430 13.26 0.89 1.85
C ARG A 430 13.82 2.25 1.48
N ASP A 431 14.82 2.30 0.60
CA ASP A 431 15.43 3.55 0.14
C ASP A 431 14.44 4.36 -0.70
N ARG A 432 13.71 3.71 -1.60
CA ARG A 432 12.69 4.33 -2.45
C ARG A 432 11.44 4.83 -1.71
N LEU A 433 11.18 4.34 -0.49
CA LEU A 433 10.12 4.89 0.37
C LEU A 433 10.44 6.30 0.89
N GLY A 434 11.66 6.78 0.69
CA GLY A 434 12.11 8.11 1.08
C GLY A 434 12.48 8.20 2.57
N PRO A 435 12.95 9.38 3.01
CA PRO A 435 13.29 9.61 4.40
C PRO A 435 12.04 9.71 5.30
N PRO A 436 12.17 9.56 6.63
CA PRO A 436 11.11 9.92 7.56
C PRO A 436 10.74 11.41 7.46
N GLY A 437 9.64 11.81 8.11
CA GLY A 437 9.04 13.13 8.08
C GLY A 437 7.96 13.30 7.02
N ALA A 438 7.15 12.27 6.74
CA ALA A 438 6.10 12.40 5.72
C ALA A 438 5.03 13.42 6.12
N ALA A 439 4.54 13.33 7.36
CA ALA A 439 3.56 14.27 7.90
C ALA A 439 4.08 15.72 7.92
N ASP A 440 5.37 15.90 8.22
CA ASP A 440 6.05 17.19 8.21
C ASP A 440 6.08 17.85 6.82
N ARG A 441 6.41 17.07 5.80
CA ARG A 441 6.39 17.53 4.39
C ARG A 441 4.97 17.87 3.94
N VAL A 442 3.97 17.09 4.35
CA VAL A 442 2.56 17.41 4.08
C VAL A 442 2.14 18.71 4.77
N ALA A 443 2.55 18.92 6.02
CA ALA A 443 2.27 20.15 6.75
C ALA A 443 2.89 21.38 6.05
N ARG A 444 4.12 21.26 5.50
CA ARG A 444 4.72 22.32 4.68
C ARG A 444 3.90 22.65 3.43
N LEU A 445 3.43 21.63 2.71
CA LEU A 445 2.54 21.84 1.55
C LEU A 445 1.22 22.53 1.95
N ALA A 446 0.70 22.22 3.14
CA ALA A 446 -0.49 22.88 3.67
C ALA A 446 -0.23 24.36 4.03
N VAL A 447 0.93 24.67 4.64
CA VAL A 447 1.34 26.06 4.91
C VAL A 447 1.46 26.86 3.62
N GLU A 448 2.13 26.33 2.60
CA GLU A 448 2.23 26.98 1.27
C GLU A 448 0.87 27.30 0.62
N LEU A 449 -0.17 26.53 0.95
CA LEU A 449 -1.52 26.75 0.43
C LEU A 449 -2.31 27.80 1.21
N LEU A 450 -1.93 28.09 2.45
CA LEU A 450 -2.57 29.09 3.30
C LEU A 450 -2.10 30.51 2.99
N GLY A 451 -0.95 30.66 2.32
CA GLY A 451 -0.31 31.94 2.01
C GLY A 451 0.87 32.19 2.94
#